data_AF-A0A9E5WA29-F1
#
_entry.id   AF-A0A9E5WA29-F1
#
_cell.length_a   1.000
_cell.length_b   1.000
_cell.length_c   1.000
_cell.angle_alpha   90.00
_cell.angle_beta   90.00
_cell.angle_gamma   90.00
#
_symmetry.space_group_name_H-M   'P 1'
#
loop_
_entity.id
_entity.type
_entity.pdbx_description
1 polymer ?
#
loop_
_entity_poly.entity_id
_entity_poly.type
_entity_poly.pdbx_seq_one_letter_code
_entity_poly.pdbx_strand_id
1 'polypeptide(L)'
;LMSYSDNKIILIDEILTPDSSRFWPLNEYEPGKGQKSFDKQYVRDWLISSGWDKKHPGPNLPAKIIDRTSNTYKEIYTRLTGEDV
;
A
#
# COMPACT_ATOMS: atom_id res chain seq x y z
N LEU A 1 -13.82 5.33 -5.06
CA LEU A 1 -14.57 5.91 -6.21
C LEU A 1 -15.95 6.36 -5.70
N MET A 2 -16.72 7.21 -6.40
CA MET A 2 -18.08 7.58 -5.96
C MET A 2 -19.09 7.42 -7.09
N SER A 3 -20.31 6.99 -6.77
CA SER A 3 -21.46 7.01 -7.68
C SER A 3 -22.59 7.87 -7.10
N TYR A 4 -23.61 8.14 -7.92
CA TYR A 4 -24.78 8.92 -7.52
C TYR A 4 -26.05 8.16 -7.91
N SER A 5 -26.91 7.88 -6.92
CA SER A 5 -28.21 7.22 -7.11
C SER A 5 -29.18 7.71 -6.05
N ASP A 6 -30.47 7.78 -6.38
CA ASP A 6 -31.56 8.13 -5.44
C ASP A 6 -31.30 9.43 -4.65
N ASN A 7 -30.77 10.43 -5.35
CA ASN A 7 -30.40 11.74 -4.79
C ASN A 7 -29.36 11.66 -3.64
N LYS A 8 -28.52 10.61 -3.65
CA LYS A 8 -27.46 10.37 -2.68
C LYS A 8 -26.15 10.05 -3.38
N ILE A 9 -25.06 10.51 -2.78
CA ILE A 9 -23.72 10.05 -3.14
C ILE A 9 -23.48 8.72 -2.45
N ILE A 10 -22.98 7.75 -3.20
CA ILE A 10 -22.64 6.42 -2.71
C ILE A 10 -21.11 6.26 -2.83
N LEU A 11 -20.49 5.92 -1.70
CA LEU A 11 -19.10 5.51 -1.70
C LEU A 11 -19.00 4.10 -2.27
N ILE A 12 -18.11 3.93 -3.23
CA ILE A 12 -17.86 2.65 -3.90
C ILE A 12 -16.35 2.40 -3.96
N ASP A 13 -15.99 1.19 -4.35
CA ASP A 13 -14.60 0.71 -4.36
C ASP A 13 -14.03 0.56 -2.93
N GLU A 14 -12.73 0.32 -2.82
CA GLU A 14 -12.04 0.30 -1.54
C GLU A 14 -11.87 1.70 -0.92
N ILE A 15 -11.86 1.74 0.42
CA ILE A 15 -11.60 2.93 1.21
C ILE A 15 -10.63 2.61 2.35
N LEU A 16 -9.67 3.51 2.57
CA LEU A 16 -8.70 3.42 3.67
C LEU A 16 -7.89 2.10 3.68
N THR A 17 -7.66 1.52 2.49
CA THR A 17 -6.75 0.38 2.30
C THR A 17 -5.35 0.87 1.93
N PRO A 18 -4.28 0.06 2.09
CA PRO A 18 -2.93 0.43 1.66
C PRO A 18 -2.78 0.64 0.14
N ASP A 19 -3.78 0.22 -0.63
CA ASP A 19 -3.84 0.37 -2.08
C ASP A 19 -4.47 1.71 -2.48
N SER A 20 -5.51 2.13 -1.76
CA SER A 20 -6.24 3.37 -1.99
C SER A 20 -5.71 4.58 -1.20
N SER A 21 -4.84 4.35 -0.21
CA SER A 21 -4.38 5.36 0.74
C SER A 21 -2.87 5.33 0.97
N ARG A 22 -2.28 6.47 1.31
CA ARG A 22 -0.88 6.55 1.74
C ARG A 22 -0.81 6.53 3.26
N PHE A 23 -0.19 5.49 3.82
CA PHE A 23 0.07 5.39 5.25
C PHE A 23 1.50 5.88 5.57
N TRP A 24 1.60 6.80 6.51
CA TRP A 24 2.88 7.32 7.02
C TRP A 24 2.97 7.07 8.52
N PRO A 25 4.02 6.41 9.02
CA PRO A 25 4.24 6.24 10.44
C PRO A 25 4.46 7.60 11.10
N LEU A 26 3.65 7.95 12.09
CA LEU A 26 3.70 9.26 12.76
C LEU A 26 5.07 9.54 13.40
N ASN A 27 5.72 8.51 13.93
CA ASN A 27 7.04 8.60 14.56
C ASN A 27 8.19 8.86 13.56
N GLU A 28 7.97 8.67 12.26
CA GLU A 28 8.96 8.91 11.19
C GLU A 28 8.57 10.09 10.29
N TYR A 29 7.43 10.74 10.56
CA TYR A 29 6.92 11.86 9.77
C TYR A 29 7.72 13.14 10.01
N GLU A 30 8.06 13.84 8.92
CA GLU A 30 8.67 15.17 8.98
C GLU A 30 8.21 16.03 7.80
N PRO A 31 7.70 17.26 8.02
CA PRO A 31 7.29 18.13 6.92
C PRO A 31 8.47 18.54 6.01
N GLY A 32 8.19 18.81 4.74
CA GLY A 32 9.19 19.32 3.79
C GLY A 32 10.06 18.27 3.10
N LYS A 33 9.87 16.96 3.36
CA LYS A 33 10.58 15.86 2.69
C LYS A 33 9.65 14.75 2.19
N GLY A 34 10.20 13.81 1.42
CA GLY A 34 9.50 12.56 1.09
C GLY A 34 9.31 11.70 2.33
N GLN A 35 8.09 11.19 2.52
CA GLN A 35 7.76 10.33 3.65
C GLN A 35 8.03 8.87 3.32
N LYS A 36 8.36 8.07 4.32
CA LYS A 36 8.45 6.63 4.18
C LYS A 36 7.06 6.07 3.84
N SER A 37 6.93 5.50 2.64
CA SER A 37 5.70 4.79 2.27
C SER A 37 5.64 3.48 3.04
N PHE A 38 4.53 3.28 3.72
CA PHE A 38 4.26 2.13 4.55
C PHE A 38 3.41 1.08 3.81
N ASP A 39 3.38 1.09 2.48
CA ASP A 39 2.53 0.19 1.68
C ASP A 39 3.37 -0.70 0.74
N LYS A 40 3.62 -0.23 -0.48
CA LYS A 40 4.16 -0.98 -1.61
C LYS A 40 5.59 -0.59 -1.94
N GLN A 41 6.25 0.18 -1.08
CA GLN A 41 7.59 0.69 -1.35
C GLN A 41 8.60 -0.44 -1.55
N TYR A 42 8.49 -1.52 -0.78
CA TYR A 42 9.39 -2.68 -0.90
C TYR A 42 9.31 -3.38 -2.26
N VAL A 43 8.10 -3.57 -2.79
CA VAL A 43 7.91 -4.16 -4.12
C VAL A 43 8.43 -3.22 -5.20
N ARG A 44 8.13 -1.93 -5.10
CA ARG A 44 8.59 -0.91 -6.06
C ARG A 44 10.12 -0.82 -6.09
N ASP A 45 10.75 -0.73 -4.93
CA ASP A 45 12.20 -0.67 -4.81
C ASP A 45 12.85 -1.94 -5.35
N TRP A 46 12.27 -3.10 -5.03
CA TRP A 46 12.77 -4.37 -5.55
C TRP A 46 12.67 -4.44 -7.08
N LEU A 47 11.52 -4.06 -7.66
CA LEU A 47 11.32 -4.04 -9.12
C LEU A 47 12.27 -3.07 -9.83
N ILE A 48 12.58 -1.93 -9.21
CA ILE A 48 13.58 -0.99 -9.75
C ILE A 48 14.98 -1.63 -9.68
N SER A 49 15.31 -2.26 -8.56
CA SER A 49 16.64 -2.86 -8.34
C SER A 49 16.88 -4.13 -9.15
N SER A 50 15.82 -4.83 -9.57
CA SER A 50 15.93 -6.09 -10.33
C SER A 50 16.35 -5.89 -11.78
N GLY A 51 16.44 -4.64 -12.26
CA GLY A 51 16.76 -4.32 -13.66
C GLY A 51 15.59 -4.53 -14.62
N TRP A 52 14.37 -4.71 -14.11
CA TRP A 52 13.18 -4.88 -14.94
C TRP A 52 12.83 -3.59 -15.70
N ASP A 53 12.67 -3.70 -17.01
CA ASP A 53 12.38 -2.58 -17.93
C ASP A 53 10.90 -2.14 -17.93
N LYS A 54 10.11 -2.65 -16.97
CA LYS A 54 8.67 -2.43 -16.81
C LYS A 54 7.81 -2.98 -17.96
N LYS A 55 8.33 -3.92 -18.76
CA LYS A 55 7.55 -4.63 -19.78
C LYS A 55 7.08 -5.98 -19.29
N HIS A 56 5.87 -6.34 -19.67
CA HIS A 56 5.32 -7.65 -19.35
C HIS A 56 6.06 -8.78 -20.10
N PRO A 57 6.32 -9.94 -19.46
CA PRO A 57 6.01 -10.28 -18.07
C PRO A 57 7.00 -9.69 -17.06
N GLY A 58 6.50 -9.32 -15.88
CA GLY A 58 7.34 -8.92 -14.76
C GLY A 58 8.06 -10.09 -14.11
N PRO A 59 9.19 -9.86 -13.42
CA PRO A 59 9.91 -10.92 -12.72
C PRO A 59 9.14 -11.43 -11.51
N ASN A 60 9.37 -12.69 -11.14
CA ASN A 60 8.81 -13.25 -9.90
C ASN A 60 9.41 -12.57 -8.68
N LEU A 61 8.56 -12.16 -7.74
CA LEU A 61 9.01 -11.58 -6.48
C LEU A 61 9.68 -12.66 -5.59
N PRO A 62 10.82 -12.37 -4.95
CA PRO A 62 11.40 -13.25 -3.95
C PRO A 62 10.47 -13.38 -2.74
N ALA A 63 10.47 -14.54 -2.09
CA ALA A 63 9.65 -14.81 -0.91
C ALA A 63 9.78 -13.71 0.16
N LYS A 64 11.00 -13.26 0.44
CA LYS A 64 11.26 -12.17 1.41
C LYS A 64 10.52 -10.87 1.10
N ILE A 65 10.36 -10.52 -0.18
CA ILE A 65 9.64 -9.31 -0.58
C ILE A 65 8.13 -9.51 -0.43
N ILE A 66 7.64 -10.70 -0.77
CA ILE A 66 6.25 -11.12 -0.57
C ILE A 66 5.91 -11.04 0.92
N ASP A 67 6.66 -11.74 1.77
CA ASP A 67 6.44 -11.81 3.21
C ASP A 67 6.46 -10.43 3.86
N ARG A 68 7.44 -9.60 3.50
CA ARG A 68 7.57 -8.24 4.04
C ARG A 68 6.38 -7.36 3.65
N THR A 69 5.92 -7.46 2.41
CA THR A 69 4.77 -6.70 1.93
C THR A 69 3.50 -7.16 2.64
N SER A 70 3.27 -8.47 2.71
CA SER A 70 2.11 -9.07 3.40
C SER A 70 2.07 -8.69 4.89
N ASN A 71 3.20 -8.77 5.59
CA ASN A 71 3.28 -8.39 7.00
C ASN A 71 2.99 -6.90 7.22
N THR A 72 3.41 -6.04 6.29
CA THR A 72 3.11 -4.60 6.38
C THR A 72 1.61 -4.33 6.25
N TYR A 73 0.92 -5.04 5.34
CA TYR A 73 -0.53 -4.93 5.19
C TYR A 73 -1.27 -5.41 6.44
N LYS A 74 -0.85 -6.53 7.03
CA LYS A 74 -1.37 -7.04 8.30
C LYS A 74 -1.16 -6.03 9.42
N GLU A 75 0.03 -5.45 9.53
CA GLU A 75 0.33 -4.44 10.54
C GLU A 75 -0.55 -3.18 10.40
N ILE A 76 -0.79 -2.69 9.18
CA ILE A 76 -1.72 -1.57 8.95
C ILE A 76 -3.12 -1.97 9.41
N TYR A 77 -3.61 -3.13 8.97
CA TYR A 77 -4.93 -3.62 9.34
C TYR A 77 -5.08 -3.65 10.86
N THR A 78 -4.17 -4.32 11.57
CA THR A 78 -4.20 -4.41 13.04
C THR A 78 -4.12 -3.06 13.73
N ARG A 79 -3.34 -2.11 13.21
CA ARG A 79 -3.28 -0.75 13.78
C ARG A 79 -4.56 0.05 13.59
N LEU A 80 -5.26 -0.14 12.47
CA LEU A 80 -6.49 0.59 12.16
C LEU A 80 -7.72 -0.02 12.83
N THR A 81 -7.78 -1.36 12.93
CA THR A 81 -8.97 -2.07 13.43
C THR A 81 -8.82 -2.55 14.88
N GLY A 82 -7.59 -2.78 15.34
CA GLY A 82 -7.30 -3.45 16.61
C GLY A 82 -7.41 -4.98 16.56
N GLU A 83 -7.62 -5.57 15.39
CA GLU A 83 -7.80 -7.02 15.18
C GLU A 83 -6.57 -7.67 14.55
N ASP A 84 -6.33 -8.97 14.81
CA ASP A 84 -5.20 -9.73 14.26
C ASP A 84 -5.64 -10.66 13.11
N VAL A 85 -4.76 -10.85 12.11
CA VAL A 85 -5.01 -11.60 10.84
C VAL A 85 -3.79 -12.41 10.42
#